data_AF-A0A0P0Y7D5-F1
#
_entry.id   AF-A0A0P0Y7D5-F1
#
_cell.length_a   1.000
_cell.length_b   1.000
_cell.length_c   1.000
_cell.angle_alpha   90.00
_cell.angle_beta   90.00
_cell.angle_gamma   90.00
#
_symmetry.space_group_name_H-M   'P 1'
#
loop_
_entity.id
_entity.type
_entity.pdbx_description
1 polymer ?
#
loop_
_entity_poly.entity_id
_entity_poly.type
_entity_poly.pdbx_seq_one_letter_code
_entity_poly.pdbx_strand_id
1 'polypeptide(L)'
;MMKRQRKALTQLIILFCEAARIRPVLEFISEAMSTEDTTPLDETLWTWIKNWSTLSRFALHCRRCERDATPLDPNEIKHVSPYGITSREQVLEVLLLILSRPLSQP
;
A
#
# COMPACT_ATOMS: atom_id res chain seq x y z
N MET A 1 11.63 12.34 -26.61
CA MET A 1 10.21 11.92 -26.62
C MET A 1 9.85 10.98 -25.47
N MET A 2 10.59 9.88 -25.25
CA MET A 2 10.26 8.86 -24.23
C MET A 2 10.09 9.35 -22.79
N LYS A 3 10.86 10.37 -22.35
CA LYS A 3 10.75 10.88 -20.96
C LYS A 3 9.35 11.43 -20.63
N ARG A 4 8.72 12.14 -21.57
CA ARG A 4 7.37 12.71 -21.37
C ARG A 4 6.31 11.62 -21.30
N GLN A 5 6.38 10.65 -22.21
CA GLN A 5 5.45 9.50 -22.22
C GLN A 5 5.58 8.65 -20.96
N ARG A 6 6.80 8.38 -20.50
CA ARG A 6 7.04 7.67 -19.23
C ARG A 6 6.46 8.44 -18.04
N LYS A 7 6.70 9.76 -17.96
CA LYS A 7 6.14 10.60 -16.91
C LYS A 7 4.60 10.54 -16.89
N ALA A 8 3.96 10.73 -18.04
CA ALA A 8 2.51 10.68 -18.16
C ALA A 8 1.94 9.30 -17.76
N LEU A 9 2.59 8.22 -18.21
CA LEU A 9 2.18 6.86 -17.85
C LEU A 9 2.31 6.61 -16.33
N THR A 10 3.41 7.03 -15.71
CA THR A 10 3.59 6.91 -14.26
C THR A 10 2.51 7.67 -13.49
N GLN A 11 2.15 8.87 -13.93
CA GLN A 11 1.06 9.64 -13.32
C GLN A 11 -0.28 8.91 -13.43
N LEU A 12 -0.60 8.32 -14.59
CA LEU A 12 -1.81 7.51 -14.76
C LEU A 12 -1.82 6.27 -13.84
N ILE A 13 -0.69 5.58 -13.70
CA ILE A 13 -0.57 4.42 -12.80
C ILE A 13 -0.86 4.84 -11.36
N ILE A 14 -0.30 5.96 -10.90
CA ILE A 14 -0.55 6.47 -9.54
C ILE A 14 -2.03 6.84 -9.37
N LEU A 15 -2.59 7.62 -10.31
CA LEU A 15 -3.96 8.11 -10.26
C LEU A 15 -5.01 6.99 -10.20
N PHE A 16 -4.79 5.90 -10.93
CA PHE A 16 -5.79 4.83 -11.04
C PHE A 16 -5.39 3.57 -10.28
N CYS A 17 -4.22 3.01 -10.55
CA CYS A 17 -3.83 1.71 -10.01
C CYS A 17 -3.44 1.80 -8.53
N GLU A 18 -2.65 2.81 -8.16
CA GLU A 18 -2.20 2.93 -6.76
C GLU A 18 -3.29 3.50 -5.87
N ALA A 19 -4.10 4.45 -6.36
CA ALA A 19 -5.29 4.94 -5.66
C ALA A 19 -6.29 3.80 -5.34
N ALA A 20 -6.46 2.82 -6.23
CA ALA A 20 -7.31 1.67 -5.97
C ALA A 20 -6.75 0.73 -4.87
N ARG A 21 -5.44 0.75 -4.62
CA ARG A 21 -4.77 -0.17 -3.69
C ARG A 21 -4.50 0.45 -2.33
N ILE A 22 -4.21 1.75 -2.27
CA ILE A 22 -3.68 2.43 -1.09
C ILE A 22 -4.58 3.64 -0.78
N ARG A 23 -5.27 3.60 0.36
CA ARG A 23 -6.24 4.62 0.76
C ARG A 23 -5.61 6.02 0.87
N PRO A 24 -4.45 6.21 1.52
CA PRO A 24 -3.81 7.52 1.57
C PRO A 24 -3.46 8.12 0.20
N VAL A 25 -3.21 7.28 -0.81
CA VAL A 25 -2.97 7.76 -2.19
C VAL A 25 -4.28 8.28 -2.80
N LEU A 26 -5.40 7.56 -2.61
CA LEU A 26 -6.72 8.01 -3.04
C LEU A 26 -7.14 9.33 -2.38
N GLU A 27 -6.90 9.45 -1.07
CA GLU A 27 -7.19 10.67 -0.30
C GLU A 27 -6.34 11.84 -0.81
N PHE A 28 -5.03 11.64 -0.97
CA PHE A 28 -4.12 12.64 -1.54
C PHE A 28 -4.56 13.12 -2.93
N ILE A 29 -4.95 12.19 -3.82
CA ILE A 29 -5.42 12.54 -5.16
C ILE A 29 -6.73 13.33 -5.09
N SER A 30 -7.64 12.93 -4.22
CA SER A 30 -8.94 13.60 -4.05
C SER A 30 -8.75 15.04 -3.57
N GLU A 31 -7.84 15.27 -2.64
CA GLU A 31 -7.44 16.60 -2.17
C GLU A 31 -6.76 17.42 -3.29
N ALA A 32 -5.79 16.83 -3.99
CA ALA A 32 -5.09 17.51 -5.09
C ALA A 32 -6.04 17.90 -6.24
N MET A 33 -7.03 17.06 -6.55
CA MET A 33 -8.06 17.38 -7.55
C MET A 33 -8.96 18.55 -7.13
N SER A 34 -9.10 18.83 -5.83
CA SER A 34 -9.90 19.95 -5.34
C SER A 34 -9.21 21.32 -5.45
N THR A 35 -7.88 21.32 -5.61
CA THR A 35 -7.05 22.55 -5.64
C THR A 35 -6.58 22.95 -7.04
N GLU A 36 -6.73 22.07 -8.04
CA GLU A 36 -6.18 22.21 -9.40
C GLU A 36 -4.64 22.38 -9.46
N ASP A 37 -3.95 22.18 -8.33
CA ASP A 37 -2.51 22.33 -8.21
C ASP A 37 -1.74 21.06 -8.56
N THR A 38 -0.50 21.22 -9.01
CA THR A 38 0.43 20.10 -9.18
C THR A 38 1.20 19.86 -7.89
N THR A 39 0.75 18.87 -7.13
CA THR A 39 1.38 18.51 -5.84
C THR A 39 2.31 17.29 -5.99
N PRO A 40 3.56 17.36 -5.47
CA PRO A 40 4.42 16.18 -5.43
C PRO A 40 3.89 15.15 -4.44
N LEU A 41 4.04 13.87 -4.79
CA LEU A 41 3.67 12.76 -3.90
C LEU A 41 4.71 12.63 -2.76
N ASP A 42 4.24 12.55 -1.52
CA ASP A 42 5.09 12.39 -0.33
C ASP A 42 5.93 11.10 -0.36
N GLU A 43 7.10 11.11 0.29
CA GLU A 43 8.01 9.97 0.36
C GLU A 43 7.39 8.74 1.04
N THR A 44 6.51 8.95 2.01
CA THR A 44 5.77 7.88 2.72
C THR A 44 4.82 7.16 1.76
N LEU A 45 4.08 7.91 0.95
CA LEU A 45 3.19 7.36 -0.07
C LEU A 45 3.98 6.56 -1.11
N TRP A 46 5.12 7.09 -1.56
CA TRP A 46 6.05 6.35 -2.43
C TRP A 46 6.54 5.05 -1.80
N THR A 47 6.82 5.07 -0.50
CA THR A 47 7.29 3.92 0.26
C THR A 47 6.21 2.82 0.29
N TRP A 48 4.95 3.18 0.55
CA TRP A 48 3.85 2.21 0.53
C TRP A 48 3.58 1.65 -0.87
N ILE A 49 3.59 2.49 -1.91
CA ILE A 49 3.42 2.05 -3.30
C ILE A 49 4.48 1.01 -3.67
N LYS A 50 5.76 1.30 -3.39
CA LYS A 50 6.87 0.40 -3.74
C LYS A 50 6.83 -0.92 -2.95
N ASN A 51 6.25 -0.93 -1.76
CA ASN A 51 6.24 -2.07 -0.85
C ASN A 51 4.87 -2.76 -0.72
N TRP A 52 3.93 -2.49 -1.64
CA TRP A 52 2.56 -3.03 -1.60
C TRP A 52 2.49 -4.55 -1.45
N SER A 53 3.41 -5.30 -2.07
CA SER A 53 3.51 -6.76 -1.93
C SER A 53 3.82 -7.20 -0.50
N THR A 54 4.75 -6.51 0.17
CA THR A 54 5.14 -6.77 1.57
C THR A 54 4.01 -6.43 2.52
N LEU A 55 3.35 -5.28 2.31
CA LEU A 55 2.18 -4.87 3.10
C LEU A 55 1.01 -5.85 2.92
N SER A 56 0.74 -6.28 1.68
CA SER A 56 -0.29 -7.28 1.38
C SER A 56 -0.03 -8.62 2.08
N ARG A 57 1.23 -9.06 2.11
CA ARG A 57 1.63 -10.27 2.83
C ARG A 57 1.39 -10.16 4.33
N PHE A 58 1.72 -9.01 4.93
CA PHE A 58 1.45 -8.75 6.34
C PHE A 58 -0.05 -8.69 6.64
N ALA A 59 -0.86 -8.08 5.78
CA ALA A 59 -2.32 -8.10 5.90
C ALA A 59 -2.89 -9.53 5.84
N LEU A 60 -2.37 -10.38 4.94
CA LEU A 60 -2.73 -11.79 4.89
C LEU A 60 -2.32 -12.56 6.14
N HIS A 61 -1.14 -12.26 6.70
CA HIS A 61 -0.68 -12.82 7.97
C HIS A 61 -1.61 -12.43 9.13
N CYS A 62 -1.96 -11.15 9.24
CA CYS A 62 -2.91 -10.65 10.24
C CYS A 62 -4.25 -11.40 10.16
N ARG A 63 -4.77 -11.60 8.94
CA ARG A 63 -6.02 -12.35 8.72
C ARG A 63 -5.91 -13.81 9.16
N ARG A 64 -4.76 -14.47 8.94
CA ARG A 64 -4.54 -15.86 9.40
C ARG A 64 -4.47 -15.92 10.92
N CYS A 65 -3.72 -15.03 11.55
CA CYS A 65 -3.62 -14.94 13.01
C CYS A 65 -4.98 -14.73 13.67
N GLU A 66 -5.82 -13.84 13.12
CA GLU A 66 -7.18 -13.62 13.61
C GLU A 66 -8.06 -14.86 13.48
N ARG A 67 -8.01 -15.55 12.33
CA ARG A 67 -8.76 -16.78 12.10
C ARG A 67 -8.34 -17.90 13.04
N ASP A 68 -7.04 -18.04 13.27
CA ASP A 68 -6.45 -19.16 14.01
C ASP A 68 -6.25 -18.80 15.51
N ALA A 69 -6.70 -17.61 15.94
CA ALA A 69 -6.55 -17.06 17.30
C ALA A 69 -5.10 -17.09 17.83
N THR A 70 -4.13 -16.82 16.95
CA THR A 70 -2.70 -16.79 17.28
C THR A 70 -2.15 -15.36 17.35
N PRO A 71 -1.13 -15.09 18.18
CA PRO A 71 -0.49 -13.78 18.20
C PRO A 71 0.25 -13.50 16.88
N LEU A 72 0.38 -12.23 16.53
CA LEU A 72 1.20 -11.80 15.39
C LEU A 72 2.67 -12.18 15.61
N ASP A 73 3.25 -12.90 14.65
CA ASP A 73 4.70 -13.15 14.63
C ASP A 73 5.50 -11.83 14.65
N PRO A 74 6.35 -11.60 15.67
CA PRO A 74 7.21 -10.42 15.74
C PRO A 74 8.14 -10.26 14.52
N ASN A 75 8.53 -11.36 13.86
CA ASN A 75 9.33 -11.28 12.65
C ASN A 75 8.53 -10.69 11.49
N GLU A 76 7.23 -11.02 11.36
CA GLU A 76 6.37 -10.41 10.35
C GLU A 76 6.24 -8.89 10.56
N ILE A 77 6.12 -8.45 11.82
CA ILE A 77 6.09 -7.03 12.18
C ILE A 77 7.41 -6.33 11.80
N LYS A 78 8.57 -6.93 12.06
CA LYS A 78 9.88 -6.37 11.69
C LYS A 78 10.04 -6.12 10.18
N HIS A 79 9.33 -6.86 9.33
CA HIS A 79 9.40 -6.66 7.88
C HIS A 79 8.60 -5.45 7.39
N VAL A 80 7.64 -4.97 8.18
CA VAL A 80 6.76 -3.84 7.82
C VAL A 80 7.00 -2.59 8.66
N SER A 81 7.65 -2.71 9.81
CA SER A 81 7.99 -1.58 10.68
C SER A 81 8.81 -0.48 10.00
N PRO A 82 9.74 -0.75 9.04
CA PRO A 82 10.45 0.31 8.32
C PRO A 82 9.53 1.20 7.47
N TYR A 83 8.30 0.77 7.21
CA TYR A 83 7.30 1.51 6.44
C TYR A 83 6.26 2.21 7.33
N GLY A 84 6.52 2.30 8.64
CA GLY A 84 5.61 2.90 9.61
C GLY A 84 4.42 2.03 10.03
N ILE A 85 4.44 0.73 9.69
CA ILE A 85 3.36 -0.21 10.00
C ILE A 85 3.83 -1.20 11.07
N THR A 86 3.12 -1.27 12.18
CA THR A 86 3.42 -2.14 13.32
C THR A 86 2.23 -2.94 13.80
N SER A 87 1.01 -2.61 13.35
CA SER A 87 -0.22 -3.28 13.76
C SER A 87 -1.12 -3.65 12.58
N ARG A 88 -2.10 -4.51 12.87
CA ARG A 88 -3.17 -4.88 11.93
C ARG A 88 -4.02 -3.65 11.56
N GLU A 89 -4.34 -2.83 12.54
CA GLU A 89 -5.19 -1.65 12.37
C GLU A 89 -4.55 -0.67 11.37
N GLN A 90 -3.24 -0.43 11.52
CA GLN A 90 -2.50 0.43 10.59
C GLN A 90 -2.46 -0.11 9.16
N VAL A 91 -2.24 -1.42 8.96
CA VAL A 91 -2.23 -1.95 7.58
C VAL A 91 -3.61 -1.91 6.92
N LEU A 92 -4.70 -2.03 7.70
CA LEU A 92 -6.08 -1.89 7.21
C LEU A 92 -6.46 -0.44 6.89
N GLU A 93 -5.89 0.52 7.62
CA GLU A 93 -6.04 1.95 7.29
C GLU A 93 -5.33 2.29 5.97
N VAL A 94 -4.19 1.65 5.69
CA VAL A 94 -3.40 1.92 4.48
C VAL A 94 -3.92 1.20 3.24
N LEU A 95 -4.28 -0.09 3.33
CA LEU A 95 -4.62 -0.90 2.16
C LEU A 95 -6.12 -0.97 1.87
N LEU A 96 -6.51 -0.66 0.63
CA LEU A 96 -7.85 -0.91 0.07
C LEU A 96 -7.93 -2.28 -0.60
N LEU A 97 -6.86 -2.68 -1.29
CA LEU A 97 -6.75 -3.97 -1.97
C LEU A 97 -5.42 -4.62 -1.62
N ILE A 98 -5.46 -5.95 -1.45
CA ILE A 98 -4.28 -6.76 -1.18
C ILE A 98 -3.99 -7.67 -2.36
N LEU A 99 -2.70 -7.93 -2.57
CA LEU A 99 -2.27 -8.98 -3.48
C LEU A 99 -2.59 -10.34 -2.85
N SER A 100 -3.61 -11.03 -3.37
CA SER A 100 -3.87 -12.42 -3.00
C SER A 100 -2.72 -13.28 -3.51
N ARG A 101 -2.09 -14.04 -2.61
CA ARG A 101 -1.28 -15.20 -2.99
C ARG A 101 -2.10 -16.45 -2.69
N PRO A 102 -2.18 -17.42 -3.61
CA PRO A 102 -2.63 -18.75 -3.23
C PRO A 102 -1.80 -19.17 -2.03
N LEU A 103 -2.46 -19.62 -0.98
CA LEU A 103 -1.81 -20.41 0.04
C LEU A 103 -1.16 -21.58 -0.69
N SER A 104 0.16 -21.53 -0.91
CA SER A 104 0.92 -22.77 -1.05
C SER A 104 0.59 -23.54 0.22
N GLN A 105 -0.32 -24.52 0.11
CA GLN A 105 -0.46 -25.54 1.12
C GLN A 105 0.92 -26.23 1.22
N PRO A 106 1.33 -26.65 2.43
CA PRO A 106 2.56 -27.41 2.59
C PRO A 106 2.60 -28.63 1.67
#